data_AF-A0AAD4NDL8-F1
#
_entry.id   AF-A0AAD4NDL8-F1
#
_cell.length_a   1.000
_cell.length_b   1.000
_cell.length_c   1.000
_cell.angle_alpha   90.00
_cell.angle_beta   90.00
_cell.angle_gamma   90.00
#
_symmetry.space_group_name_H-M   'P 1'
#
loop_
_entity.id
_entity.type
_entity.pdbx_description
1 polymer ?
#
loop_
_entity_poly.entity_id
_entity_poly.type
_entity_poly.pdbx_seq_one_letter_code
_entity_poly.pdbx_strand_id
1 'polypeptide(L)'
;MSASTSNGNPPNLIPGRGTSSAFSFSNKLRQFRHRQHENHPGSALEMSESDTHPQKRKCRLASRLFNLLIILLILSLLGALVAMIFVIRQERNAVCLTPGCIHTAAVILNSMNSTVDPCVDFYEYACGNWIKQHPIPDDAPSVSNFENLGQDLELALKELLEEDTIEGIDGDAVGKAKSFYHMCLNESAITSTWRNVFDSVLLEFGGWPSLEGRIASSRTRIERLYGIMVAKFRADSLFKATVQPDDKNSEKHVLLIDQPALNLFARDFYIIGKYHSCRRPASRYC
;
A
#
# COMPACT_ATOMS: atom_id res chain seq x y z
N MET A 1 35.84 4.34 5.15
CA MET A 1 35.37 3.02 5.61
C MET A 1 34.58 2.39 4.49
N SER A 2 35.01 1.20 4.11
CA SER A 2 34.75 0.54 2.82
C SER A 2 33.33 -0.01 2.72
N ALA A 3 32.72 0.13 1.53
CA ALA A 3 31.41 -0.40 1.18
C ALA A 3 31.48 -1.89 0.77
N SER A 4 30.49 -2.66 1.20
CA SER A 4 30.33 -4.09 0.88
C SER A 4 29.16 -4.26 -0.10
N THR A 5 29.47 -4.75 -1.30
CA THR A 5 28.50 -5.15 -2.34
C THR A 5 28.23 -6.66 -2.24
N SER A 6 26.97 -7.08 -2.17
CA SER A 6 26.56 -8.47 -2.37
C SER A 6 25.73 -8.61 -3.66
N ASN A 7 26.16 -9.55 -4.51
CA ASN A 7 25.55 -9.92 -5.78
C ASN A 7 24.41 -10.93 -5.56
N GLY A 8 23.27 -10.70 -6.21
CA GLY A 8 22.19 -11.68 -6.36
C GLY A 8 21.60 -11.59 -7.77
N ASN A 9 21.82 -12.63 -8.59
CA ASN A 9 21.27 -12.77 -9.93
C ASN A 9 19.77 -13.15 -9.91
N PRO A 10 18.94 -12.67 -10.85
CA PRO A 10 17.56 -13.12 -11.03
C PRO A 10 17.45 -14.26 -12.07
N PRO A 11 16.46 -15.17 -11.98
CA PRO A 11 16.20 -16.13 -13.05
C PRO A 11 15.08 -15.68 -13.99
N ASN A 12 15.45 -15.62 -15.27
CA ASN A 12 14.74 -15.96 -16.52
C ASN A 12 13.19 -15.97 -16.58
N LEU A 13 12.68 -15.06 -17.41
CA LEU A 13 11.40 -15.06 -18.13
C LEU A 13 11.44 -15.99 -19.37
N ILE A 14 10.40 -16.79 -19.65
CA ILE A 14 9.79 -17.05 -20.99
C ILE A 14 8.36 -17.67 -20.81
N PRO A 15 7.46 -17.75 -21.82
CA PRO A 15 6.42 -16.78 -22.16
C PRO A 15 4.97 -17.29 -21.96
N GLY A 16 4.01 -16.34 -21.90
CA GLY A 16 2.59 -16.62 -21.93
C GLY A 16 2.08 -17.02 -23.32
N ARG A 17 1.14 -17.98 -23.35
CA ARG A 17 0.28 -18.27 -24.50
C ARG A 17 -1.16 -18.29 -24.00
N GLY A 18 -1.96 -17.34 -24.49
CA GLY A 18 -3.39 -17.30 -24.22
C GLY A 18 -4.15 -18.40 -24.98
N THR A 19 -5.36 -18.68 -24.54
CA THR A 19 -6.56 -18.75 -25.39
C THR A 19 -7.79 -18.87 -24.51
N SER A 20 -8.81 -18.11 -24.89
CA SER A 20 -10.18 -18.09 -24.38
C SER A 20 -10.85 -19.46 -24.40
N SER A 21 -11.78 -19.68 -23.47
CA SER A 21 -13.18 -19.89 -23.84
C SER A 21 -14.08 -19.93 -22.60
N ALA A 22 -15.07 -19.05 -22.61
CA ALA A 22 -16.25 -19.06 -21.76
C ALA A 22 -17.09 -20.33 -21.99
N PHE A 23 -17.78 -20.82 -20.96
CA PHE A 23 -19.12 -21.41 -21.10
C PHE A 23 -19.89 -21.27 -19.79
N SER A 24 -20.90 -20.42 -19.83
CA SER A 24 -22.06 -20.38 -18.94
C SER A 24 -23.06 -21.43 -19.45
N PHE A 25 -23.73 -22.18 -18.57
CA PHE A 25 -25.19 -22.38 -18.65
C PHE A 25 -25.77 -22.98 -17.36
N SER A 26 -26.96 -22.51 -17.05
CA SER A 26 -27.71 -22.63 -15.80
C SER A 26 -28.62 -23.88 -15.72
N ASN A 27 -28.79 -24.40 -14.50
CA ASN A 27 -30.05 -24.76 -13.81
C ASN A 27 -31.21 -25.47 -14.56
N LYS A 28 -31.68 -26.63 -14.04
CA LYS A 28 -32.90 -26.80 -13.19
C LYS A 28 -33.50 -28.25 -13.19
N LEU A 29 -33.75 -28.73 -11.96
CA LEU A 29 -34.99 -29.37 -11.43
C LEU A 29 -35.40 -30.85 -11.69
N ARG A 30 -35.50 -31.54 -10.54
CA ARG A 30 -36.67 -32.21 -9.88
C ARG A 30 -36.90 -33.73 -9.95
N GLN A 31 -37.31 -34.18 -8.77
CA GLN A 31 -37.64 -35.50 -8.21
C GLN A 31 -39.01 -36.07 -8.64
N PHE A 32 -39.23 -37.37 -8.33
CA PHE A 32 -40.39 -38.07 -7.70
C PHE A 32 -40.40 -39.54 -8.23
N ARG A 33 -40.82 -40.65 -7.60
CA ARG A 33 -41.12 -41.15 -6.23
C ARG A 33 -41.60 -42.62 -6.41
N HIS A 34 -41.38 -43.47 -5.40
CA HIS A 34 -41.91 -44.85 -5.17
C HIS A 34 -43.35 -45.14 -5.66
N ARG A 35 -43.80 -46.38 -5.94
CA ARG A 35 -43.95 -47.56 -5.02
C ARG A 35 -44.64 -48.75 -5.78
N GLN A 36 -44.75 -49.92 -5.11
CA GLN A 36 -45.66 -51.11 -5.31
C GLN A 36 -44.96 -52.35 -5.90
N HIS A 37 -45.22 -53.61 -5.53
CA HIS A 37 -45.77 -54.33 -4.35
C HIS A 37 -45.46 -55.84 -4.57
N GLU A 38 -45.68 -56.64 -3.52
CA GLU A 38 -45.37 -58.06 -3.30
C GLU A 38 -45.92 -59.10 -4.31
N ASN A 39 -45.28 -60.29 -4.38
CA ASN A 39 -45.90 -61.58 -3.99
C ASN A 39 -44.93 -62.78 -4.12
N HIS A 40 -44.93 -63.62 -3.08
CA HIS A 40 -44.44 -65.02 -3.03
C HIS A 40 -45.69 -65.94 -3.02
N PRO A 41 -45.64 -67.24 -3.43
CA PRO A 41 -45.10 -68.30 -2.55
C PRO A 41 -44.53 -69.58 -3.23
N GLY A 42 -43.80 -70.37 -2.43
CA GLY A 42 -44.10 -71.81 -2.29
C GLY A 42 -43.21 -72.88 -2.95
N SER A 43 -42.52 -73.62 -2.07
CA SER A 43 -42.35 -75.10 -2.06
C SER A 43 -41.11 -75.75 -2.71
N ALA A 44 -40.50 -76.62 -1.91
CA ALA A 44 -39.33 -77.46 -2.18
C ALA A 44 -39.69 -78.83 -2.79
N LEU A 45 -38.72 -79.49 -3.44
CA LEU A 45 -38.46 -80.95 -3.40
C LEU A 45 -37.14 -81.27 -4.12
N GLU A 46 -36.41 -82.24 -3.58
CA GLU A 46 -35.05 -82.65 -3.97
C GLU A 46 -34.99 -83.64 -5.16
N MET A 47 -33.76 -83.75 -5.68
CA MET A 47 -33.04 -84.96 -6.13
C MET A 47 -33.24 -85.49 -7.57
N SER A 48 -32.17 -85.39 -8.37
CA SER A 48 -31.51 -86.55 -9.01
C SER A 48 -30.39 -86.08 -9.94
N GLU A 49 -29.23 -86.71 -9.79
CA GLU A 49 -28.02 -86.63 -10.60
C GLU A 49 -28.17 -87.45 -11.89
N SER A 50 -27.62 -86.98 -13.02
CA SER A 50 -27.11 -87.82 -14.11
C SER A 50 -26.37 -86.97 -15.15
N ASP A 51 -25.21 -87.50 -15.56
CA ASP A 51 -24.16 -86.96 -16.40
C ASP A 51 -24.58 -86.41 -17.77
N THR A 52 -23.79 -85.48 -18.33
CA THR A 52 -22.84 -85.73 -19.44
C THR A 52 -22.33 -84.39 -20.02
N HIS A 53 -21.03 -84.20 -20.04
CA HIS A 53 -20.33 -83.10 -20.72
C HIS A 53 -19.92 -83.59 -22.13
N PRO A 54 -19.96 -82.80 -23.24
CA PRO A 54 -18.96 -81.76 -23.37
C PRO A 54 -19.27 -80.52 -24.23
N GLN A 55 -19.23 -79.32 -23.63
CA GLN A 55 -18.87 -78.11 -24.38
C GLN A 55 -18.25 -76.94 -23.57
N LYS A 56 -17.50 -77.21 -22.49
CA LYS A 56 -16.63 -76.21 -21.80
C LYS A 56 -15.40 -75.82 -22.64
N ARG A 57 -15.57 -75.07 -23.73
CA ARG A 57 -14.46 -74.26 -24.29
C ARG A 57 -14.81 -72.82 -24.68
N LYS A 58 -16.09 -72.42 -24.76
CA LYS A 58 -16.45 -71.01 -25.09
C LYS A 58 -16.87 -70.12 -23.90
N CYS A 59 -17.14 -70.67 -22.71
CA CYS A 59 -17.68 -69.88 -21.57
C CYS A 59 -16.65 -69.38 -20.54
N ARG A 60 -15.46 -69.99 -20.45
CA ARG A 60 -14.36 -69.50 -19.57
C ARG A 60 -13.66 -68.25 -20.10
N LEU A 61 -13.77 -68.00 -21.41
CA LEU A 61 -13.20 -66.83 -22.07
C LEU A 61 -14.09 -65.59 -21.86
N ALA A 62 -15.41 -65.74 -21.97
CA ALA A 62 -16.39 -64.66 -21.78
C ALA A 62 -16.43 -64.11 -20.34
N SER A 63 -16.36 -64.97 -19.32
CA SER A 63 -16.33 -64.53 -17.91
C SER A 63 -15.04 -63.78 -17.56
N ARG A 64 -13.89 -64.19 -18.13
CA ARG A 64 -12.62 -63.46 -17.96
C ARG A 64 -12.66 -62.09 -18.66
N LEU A 65 -13.32 -61.98 -19.81
CA LEU A 65 -13.52 -60.72 -20.52
C LEU A 65 -14.45 -59.75 -19.74
N PHE A 66 -15.50 -60.27 -19.10
CA PHE A 66 -16.39 -59.45 -18.27
C PHE A 66 -15.70 -58.93 -17.00
N ASN A 67 -14.91 -59.78 -16.33
CA ASN A 67 -14.10 -59.35 -15.18
C ASN A 67 -13.02 -58.34 -15.57
N LEU A 68 -12.39 -58.51 -16.75
CA LEU A 68 -11.45 -57.53 -17.30
C LEU A 68 -12.14 -56.18 -17.60
N LEU A 69 -13.36 -56.19 -18.15
CA LEU A 69 -14.15 -54.98 -18.40
C LEU A 69 -14.51 -54.25 -17.10
N ILE A 70 -14.91 -54.98 -16.04
CA ILE A 70 -15.19 -54.39 -14.73
C ILE A 70 -13.91 -53.77 -14.13
N ILE A 71 -12.78 -54.46 -14.22
CA ILE A 71 -11.49 -53.95 -13.72
C ILE A 71 -11.08 -52.69 -14.48
N LEU A 72 -11.24 -52.65 -15.82
CA LEU A 72 -10.96 -51.46 -16.63
C LEU A 72 -11.88 -50.28 -16.29
N LEU A 73 -13.17 -50.53 -16.02
CA LEU A 73 -14.12 -49.52 -15.58
C LEU A 73 -13.75 -48.96 -14.19
N ILE A 74 -13.37 -49.82 -13.25
CA ILE A 74 -12.93 -49.41 -11.91
C ILE A 74 -11.63 -48.58 -12.00
N LEU A 75 -10.66 -49.02 -12.81
CA LEU A 75 -9.41 -48.28 -13.02
C LEU A 75 -9.66 -46.92 -13.70
N SER A 76 -10.58 -46.84 -14.65
CA SER A 76 -11.01 -45.59 -15.27
C SER A 76 -11.67 -44.64 -14.26
N LEU A 77 -12.56 -45.16 -13.41
CA LEU A 77 -13.23 -44.37 -12.37
C LEU A 77 -12.24 -43.89 -11.30
N LEU A 78 -11.30 -44.75 -10.87
CA LEU A 78 -10.22 -44.36 -9.97
C LEU A 78 -9.32 -43.29 -10.59
N GLY A 79 -8.95 -43.44 -11.87
CA GLY A 79 -8.16 -42.45 -12.60
C GLY A 79 -8.85 -41.09 -12.68
N ALA A 80 -10.14 -41.07 -12.99
CA ALA A 80 -10.94 -39.84 -13.01
C ALA A 80 -11.06 -39.19 -11.62
N LEU A 81 -11.23 -39.98 -10.57
CA LEU A 81 -11.27 -39.50 -9.18
C LEU A 81 -9.92 -38.88 -8.77
N VAL A 82 -8.81 -39.54 -9.10
CA VAL A 82 -7.46 -39.04 -8.81
C VAL A 82 -7.17 -37.76 -9.60
N ALA A 83 -7.56 -37.68 -10.86
CA ALA A 83 -7.43 -36.47 -11.67
C ALA A 83 -8.25 -35.30 -11.10
N MET A 84 -9.50 -35.55 -10.67
CA MET A 84 -10.32 -34.56 -9.96
C MET A 84 -9.67 -34.07 -8.67
N ILE A 85 -9.14 -34.98 -7.84
CA ILE A 85 -8.43 -34.62 -6.60
C ILE A 85 -7.17 -33.79 -6.91
N PHE A 86 -6.45 -34.11 -7.99
CA PHE A 86 -5.26 -33.38 -8.42
C PHE A 86 -5.60 -31.96 -8.89
N VAL A 87 -6.65 -31.79 -9.71
CA VAL A 87 -7.14 -30.46 -10.15
C VAL A 87 -7.59 -29.60 -8.97
N ILE A 88 -8.35 -30.17 -8.02
CA ILE A 88 -8.77 -29.45 -6.81
C ILE A 88 -7.58 -29.04 -5.93
N ARG A 89 -6.52 -29.88 -5.87
CA ARG A 89 -5.28 -29.54 -5.16
C ARG A 89 -4.48 -28.45 -5.86
N GLN A 90 -4.51 -28.39 -7.19
CA GLN A 90 -3.80 -27.39 -7.97
C GLN A 90 -4.38 -25.97 -7.76
N GLU A 91 -5.71 -25.84 -7.74
CA GLU A 91 -6.41 -24.57 -7.42
C GLU A 91 -6.09 -24.08 -6.00
N ARG A 92 -6.00 -24.99 -5.02
CA ARG A 92 -5.71 -24.63 -3.63
C ARG A 92 -4.30 -24.07 -3.41
N ASN A 93 -3.38 -24.35 -4.33
CA ASN A 93 -2.00 -23.87 -4.28
C ASN A 93 -1.79 -22.57 -5.08
N ALA A 94 -2.78 -22.11 -5.85
CA ALA A 94 -2.67 -20.91 -6.69
C ALA A 94 -3.01 -19.61 -5.93
N VAL A 95 -3.84 -19.68 -4.89
CA VAL A 95 -4.32 -18.51 -4.14
C VAL A 95 -3.60 -18.40 -2.80
N CYS A 96 -2.99 -17.25 -2.54
CA CYS A 96 -2.37 -16.94 -1.26
C CYS A 96 -3.44 -16.66 -0.19
N LEU A 97 -3.45 -17.46 0.89
CA LEU A 97 -4.38 -17.31 2.03
C LEU A 97 -3.67 -16.95 3.33
N THR A 98 -2.46 -16.38 3.24
CA THR A 98 -1.81 -15.83 4.44
C THR A 98 -2.59 -14.61 4.94
N PRO A 99 -2.52 -14.28 6.24
CA PRO A 99 -3.19 -13.09 6.77
C PRO A 99 -2.83 -11.81 6.01
N GLY A 100 -1.56 -11.65 5.62
CA GLY A 100 -1.11 -10.52 4.81
C GLY A 100 -1.76 -10.47 3.42
N CYS A 101 -1.86 -11.60 2.72
CA CYS A 101 -2.53 -11.65 1.42
C CYS A 101 -4.02 -11.30 1.51
N ILE A 102 -4.72 -11.84 2.53
CA ILE A 102 -6.15 -11.57 2.74
C ILE A 102 -6.37 -10.09 3.05
N HIS A 103 -5.57 -9.52 3.95
CA HIS A 103 -5.65 -8.11 4.32
C HIS A 103 -5.40 -7.20 3.10
N THR A 104 -4.30 -7.41 2.38
CA THR A 104 -3.95 -6.60 1.21
C THR A 104 -5.00 -6.71 0.11
N ALA A 105 -5.50 -7.92 -0.17
CA ALA A 105 -6.58 -8.11 -1.14
C ALA A 105 -7.85 -7.35 -0.73
N ALA A 106 -8.23 -7.36 0.55
CA ALA A 106 -9.38 -6.62 1.05
C ALA A 106 -9.20 -5.10 0.87
N VAL A 107 -8.03 -4.55 1.21
CA VAL A 107 -7.72 -3.12 1.03
C VAL A 107 -7.82 -2.72 -0.45
N ILE A 108 -7.23 -3.52 -1.35
CA ILE A 108 -7.27 -3.27 -2.79
C ILE A 108 -8.72 -3.29 -3.30
N LEU A 109 -9.47 -4.35 -2.99
CA LEU A 109 -10.84 -4.51 -3.47
C LEU A 109 -11.79 -3.43 -2.94
N ASN A 110 -11.61 -2.98 -1.70
CA ASN A 110 -12.41 -1.90 -1.12
C ASN A 110 -12.10 -0.52 -1.72
N SER A 111 -10.88 -0.33 -2.22
CA SER A 111 -10.43 0.94 -2.82
C SER A 111 -10.88 1.07 -4.28
N MET A 112 -10.97 -0.06 -4.99
CA MET A 112 -11.31 -0.13 -6.41
C MET A 112 -12.78 0.12 -6.70
N ASN A 113 -13.07 0.81 -7.80
CA ASN A 113 -14.40 0.93 -8.40
C ASN A 113 -14.49 0.06 -9.67
N SER A 114 -14.97 -1.18 -9.52
CA SER A 114 -15.07 -2.16 -10.61
C SER A 114 -16.15 -1.85 -11.67
N THR A 115 -16.91 -0.76 -11.51
CA THR A 115 -17.91 -0.33 -12.50
C THR A 115 -17.30 0.47 -13.67
N VAL A 116 -16.04 0.91 -13.52
CA VAL A 116 -15.32 1.70 -14.52
C VAL A 116 -14.37 0.81 -15.31
N ASP A 117 -14.25 1.06 -16.62
CA ASP A 117 -13.29 0.34 -17.47
C ASP A 117 -11.85 0.83 -17.15
N PRO A 118 -10.95 -0.05 -16.67
CA PRO A 118 -9.56 0.33 -16.38
C PRO A 118 -8.79 0.84 -17.61
N CYS A 119 -9.21 0.47 -18.83
CA CYS A 119 -8.59 0.96 -20.07
C CYS A 119 -9.02 2.39 -20.43
N VAL A 120 -10.09 2.90 -19.80
CA VAL A 120 -10.60 4.26 -20.01
C VAL A 120 -10.12 5.20 -18.91
N ASP A 121 -10.28 4.82 -17.65
CA ASP A 121 -9.84 5.60 -16.49
C ASP A 121 -9.33 4.67 -15.39
N PHE A 122 -8.04 4.37 -15.43
CA PHE A 122 -7.42 3.49 -14.44
C PHE A 122 -7.41 4.11 -13.04
N TYR A 123 -7.41 5.45 -12.92
CA TYR A 123 -7.39 6.13 -11.63
C TYR A 123 -8.72 5.96 -10.90
N GLU A 124 -9.85 6.24 -11.57
CA GLU A 124 -11.16 5.99 -10.99
C GLU A 124 -11.40 4.49 -10.75
N TYR A 125 -10.94 3.61 -11.66
CA TYR A 125 -11.03 2.16 -11.44
C TYR A 125 -10.26 1.71 -10.19
N ALA A 126 -9.03 2.19 -10.00
CA ALA A 126 -8.18 1.74 -8.90
C ALA A 126 -8.51 2.43 -7.56
N CYS A 127 -8.92 3.70 -7.58
CA CYS A 127 -9.03 4.55 -6.40
C CYS A 127 -10.43 5.13 -6.15
N GLY A 128 -11.38 4.97 -7.08
CA GLY A 128 -12.66 5.69 -7.06
C GLY A 128 -13.51 5.44 -5.82
N ASN A 129 -13.43 4.25 -5.21
CA ASN A 129 -14.12 3.98 -3.94
C ASN A 129 -13.33 4.48 -2.74
N TRP A 130 -11.99 4.45 -2.79
CA TRP A 130 -11.13 5.04 -1.75
C TRP A 130 -11.40 6.53 -1.57
N ILE A 131 -11.46 7.29 -2.67
CA ILE A 131 -11.70 8.75 -2.65
C ILE A 131 -13.06 9.08 -2.01
N LYS A 132 -14.09 8.26 -2.26
CA LYS A 132 -15.43 8.45 -1.66
C LYS A 132 -15.43 8.18 -0.16
N GLN A 133 -14.56 7.29 0.31
CA GLN A 133 -14.47 6.90 1.73
C GLN A 133 -13.54 7.82 2.52
N HIS A 134 -12.66 8.58 1.85
CA HIS A 134 -11.67 9.45 2.48
C HIS A 134 -11.87 10.89 2.00
N PRO A 135 -12.90 11.61 2.49
CA PRO A 135 -13.03 13.03 2.23
C PRO A 135 -11.86 13.80 2.87
N ILE A 136 -11.45 14.90 2.24
CA ILE A 136 -10.42 15.79 2.79
C ILE A 136 -10.99 16.41 4.08
N PRO A 137 -10.34 16.24 5.24
CA PRO A 137 -10.79 16.83 6.49
C PRO A 137 -10.53 18.35 6.52
N ASP A 138 -11.21 19.06 7.42
CA ASP A 138 -11.19 20.54 7.47
C ASP A 138 -9.81 21.14 7.80
N ASP A 139 -8.95 20.35 8.44
CA ASP A 139 -7.61 20.72 8.88
C ASP A 139 -6.50 20.32 7.89
N ALA A 140 -6.84 19.67 6.77
CA ALA A 140 -5.87 19.23 5.78
C ALA A 140 -6.13 19.84 4.39
N PRO A 141 -5.06 20.19 3.63
CA PRO A 141 -5.21 20.65 2.26
C PRO A 141 -5.48 19.50 1.27
N SER A 142 -5.13 18.26 1.63
CA SER A 142 -5.24 17.05 0.81
C SER A 142 -5.37 15.81 1.69
N VAL A 143 -5.79 14.69 1.09
CA VAL A 143 -5.78 13.36 1.72
C VAL A 143 -5.30 12.33 0.70
N SER A 144 -4.35 11.49 1.11
CA SER A 144 -3.89 10.34 0.34
C SER A 144 -3.34 9.27 1.29
N ASN A 145 -2.98 8.11 0.74
CA ASN A 145 -2.32 7.06 1.53
C ASN A 145 -0.96 7.52 2.11
N PHE A 146 -0.29 8.49 1.49
CA PHE A 146 0.97 9.04 2.03
C PHE A 146 0.72 9.89 3.28
N GLU A 147 -0.31 10.74 3.27
CA GLU A 147 -0.72 11.52 4.42
C GLU A 147 -1.17 10.62 5.57
N ASN A 148 -1.96 9.58 5.28
CA ASN A 148 -2.38 8.60 6.30
C ASN A 148 -1.16 7.92 6.95
N LEU A 149 -0.20 7.46 6.15
CA LEU A 149 1.04 6.86 6.68
C LEU A 149 1.88 7.87 7.47
N GLY A 150 1.90 9.13 7.03
CA GLY A 150 2.55 10.23 7.77
C GLY A 150 1.92 10.43 9.15
N GLN A 151 0.59 10.42 9.24
CA GLN A 151 -0.12 10.52 10.52
C GLN A 151 0.18 9.34 11.45
N ASP A 152 0.17 8.11 10.92
CA ASP A 152 0.54 6.92 11.71
C ASP A 152 1.97 7.03 12.25
N LEU A 153 2.91 7.52 11.43
CA LEU A 153 4.30 7.77 11.84
C LEU A 153 4.40 8.88 12.90
N GLU A 154 3.66 9.97 12.75
CA GLU A 154 3.63 11.07 13.72
C GLU A 154 3.08 10.61 15.06
N LEU A 155 2.04 9.76 15.07
CA LEU A 155 1.50 9.18 16.30
C LEU A 155 2.50 8.25 17.00
N ALA A 156 3.19 7.40 16.24
CA ALA A 156 4.25 6.55 16.78
C ALA A 156 5.42 7.38 17.33
N LEU A 157 5.82 8.46 16.63
CA LEU A 157 6.88 9.35 17.09
C LEU A 157 6.46 10.12 18.35
N LYS A 158 5.21 10.58 18.41
CA LYS A 158 4.62 11.22 19.59
C LYS A 158 4.72 10.30 20.81
N GLU A 159 4.34 9.03 20.67
CA GLU A 159 4.42 8.05 21.75
C GLU A 159 5.86 7.94 22.29
N LEU A 160 6.84 7.79 21.40
CA LEU A 160 8.26 7.69 21.78
C LEU A 160 8.83 8.97 22.42
N LEU A 161 8.36 10.14 21.99
CA LEU A 161 8.85 11.43 22.51
C LEU A 161 8.20 11.83 23.83
N GLU A 162 7.05 11.25 24.18
CA GLU A 162 6.35 11.48 25.45
C GLU A 162 6.82 10.57 26.58
N GLU A 163 7.53 9.49 26.25
CA GLU A 163 8.16 8.64 27.25
C GLU A 163 9.23 9.40 28.04
N ASP A 164 9.29 9.14 29.34
CA ASP A 164 10.34 9.67 30.21
C ASP A 164 11.74 9.34 29.65
N THR A 165 12.68 10.26 29.86
CA THR A 165 14.08 10.00 29.49
C THR A 165 14.69 9.01 30.46
N ILE A 166 15.21 7.89 29.96
CA ILE A 166 15.79 6.84 30.81
C ILE A 166 17.31 7.03 30.89
N GLU A 167 17.80 7.44 32.06
CA GLU A 167 19.24 7.62 32.28
C GLU A 167 20.03 6.33 31.99
N GLY A 168 21.11 6.46 31.23
CA GLY A 168 21.98 5.33 30.87
C GLY A 168 21.47 4.44 29.73
N ILE A 169 20.21 4.60 29.30
CA ILE A 169 19.67 3.98 28.08
C ILE A 169 19.56 5.02 26.97
N ASP A 170 18.90 6.13 27.26
CA ASP A 170 18.76 7.24 26.31
C ASP A 170 20.07 8.00 26.22
N GLY A 171 20.65 8.03 25.01
CA GLY A 171 21.79 8.88 24.73
C GLY A 171 21.41 10.36 24.64
N ASP A 172 22.39 11.26 24.73
CA ASP A 172 22.21 12.72 24.70
C ASP A 172 21.31 13.22 23.56
N ALA A 173 21.41 12.59 22.38
CA ALA A 173 20.61 12.97 21.21
C ALA A 173 19.11 12.72 21.43
N VAL A 174 18.76 11.57 22.00
CA VAL A 174 17.36 11.21 22.31
C VAL A 174 16.84 12.10 23.43
N GLY A 175 17.62 12.30 24.49
CA GLY A 175 17.24 13.19 25.60
C GLY A 175 16.99 14.64 25.13
N LYS A 176 17.82 15.16 24.21
CA LYS A 176 17.59 16.48 23.60
C LYS A 176 16.33 16.53 22.74
N ALA A 177 16.05 15.49 21.94
CA ALA A 177 14.86 15.43 21.12
C ALA A 177 13.57 15.42 21.97
N LYS A 178 13.52 14.57 23.01
CA LYS A 178 12.43 14.53 24.00
C LYS A 178 12.26 15.88 24.70
N SER A 179 13.34 16.46 25.19
CA SER A 179 13.32 17.79 25.83
C SER A 179 12.78 18.87 24.90
N PHE A 180 13.24 18.89 23.65
CA PHE A 180 12.78 19.85 22.64
C PHE A 180 11.28 19.68 22.33
N TYR A 181 10.81 18.43 22.23
CA TYR A 181 9.38 18.12 22.05
C TYR A 181 8.53 18.69 23.21
N HIS A 182 8.91 18.42 24.47
CA HIS A 182 8.19 18.97 25.63
C HIS A 182 8.24 20.50 25.71
N MET A 183 9.35 21.12 25.30
CA MET A 183 9.43 22.58 25.20
C MET A 183 8.46 23.14 24.16
N CYS A 184 8.28 22.45 23.03
CA CYS A 184 7.35 22.85 21.98
C CYS A 184 5.88 22.77 22.44
N LEU A 185 5.54 21.79 23.27
CA LEU A 185 4.17 21.61 23.78
C LEU A 185 3.82 22.50 24.98
N ASN A 186 4.81 23.14 25.62
CA ASN A 186 4.58 23.99 26.78
C ASN A 186 4.08 25.39 26.38
N GLU A 187 2.82 25.45 25.95
CA GLU A 187 2.16 26.69 25.51
C GLU A 187 2.19 27.81 26.57
N SER A 188 2.14 27.45 27.85
CA SER A 188 2.19 28.43 28.96
C SER A 188 3.55 29.12 29.05
N ALA A 189 4.64 28.35 28.93
CA ALA A 189 5.99 28.90 28.88
C ALA A 189 6.20 29.76 27.63
N ILE A 190 5.70 29.31 26.47
CA ILE A 190 5.79 30.07 25.21
C ILE A 190 5.02 31.39 25.34
N THR A 191 3.76 31.34 25.78
CA THR A 191 2.88 32.52 25.87
C THR A 191 3.39 33.56 26.89
N SER A 192 4.04 33.12 27.96
CA SER A 192 4.61 34.03 28.96
C SER A 192 5.95 34.64 28.55
N THR A 193 6.69 34.03 27.61
CA THR A 193 8.07 34.46 27.27
C THR A 193 8.25 34.94 25.83
N TRP A 194 7.31 34.68 24.92
CA TRP A 194 7.48 34.90 23.47
C TRP A 194 7.93 36.33 23.14
N ARG A 195 7.39 37.35 23.84
CA ARG A 195 7.69 38.74 23.54
C ARG A 195 9.16 39.07 23.81
N ASN A 196 9.69 38.60 24.94
CA ASN A 196 11.08 38.83 25.31
C ASN A 196 12.04 38.12 24.34
N VAL A 197 11.68 36.90 23.91
CA VAL A 197 12.45 36.16 22.91
C VAL A 197 12.39 36.86 21.54
N PHE A 198 11.22 37.33 21.14
CA PHE A 198 11.04 38.07 19.89
C PHE A 198 11.88 39.35 19.88
N ASP A 199 11.82 40.14 20.95
CA ASP A 199 12.57 41.40 21.06
C ASP A 199 14.09 41.17 21.08
N SER A 200 14.58 40.11 21.73
CA SER A 200 16.01 39.79 21.72
C SER A 200 16.51 39.42 20.32
N VAL A 201 15.72 38.64 19.56
CA VAL A 201 16.03 38.31 18.16
C VAL A 201 15.98 39.54 17.26
N LEU A 202 14.98 40.42 17.43
CA LEU A 202 14.90 41.67 16.67
C LEU A 202 16.13 42.56 16.89
N LEU A 203 16.62 42.65 18.13
CA LEU A 203 17.83 43.40 18.42
C LEU A 203 19.07 42.81 17.72
N GLU A 204 19.17 41.49 17.60
CA GLU A 204 20.23 40.85 16.80
C GLU A 204 20.12 41.18 15.30
N PHE A 205 18.90 41.40 14.81
CA PHE A 205 18.61 41.87 13.45
C PHE A 205 18.69 43.39 13.29
N GLY A 206 19.18 44.11 14.28
CA GLY A 206 19.36 45.56 14.18
C GLY A 206 18.04 46.34 14.18
N GLY A 207 16.96 45.73 14.68
CA GLY A 207 15.65 46.36 14.87
C GLY A 207 14.64 46.07 13.75
N TRP A 208 13.40 46.52 13.97
CA TRP A 208 12.32 46.46 12.97
C TRP A 208 11.74 47.88 12.74
N PRO A 209 12.09 48.56 11.62
CA PRO A 209 11.73 49.96 11.39
C PRO A 209 10.23 50.28 11.39
N SER A 210 9.36 49.32 11.06
CA SER A 210 7.90 49.50 11.13
C SER A 210 7.34 49.47 12.56
N LEU A 211 8.06 48.87 13.51
CA LEU A 211 7.67 48.78 14.93
C LEU A 211 8.32 49.89 15.75
N GLU A 212 9.48 50.35 15.31
CA GLU A 212 10.24 51.43 15.94
C GLU A 212 9.87 52.77 15.30
N GLY A 213 9.30 53.70 16.08
CA GLY A 213 9.03 55.06 15.60
C GLY A 213 10.29 55.76 15.06
N ARG A 214 10.12 56.66 14.08
CA ARG A 214 11.15 57.46 13.36
C ARG A 214 12.61 57.05 13.64
N ILE A 215 13.02 55.99 12.93
CA ILE A 215 14.41 55.65 12.55
C ILE A 215 15.40 55.76 13.71
N ALA A 216 15.37 54.78 14.62
CA ALA A 216 16.61 54.34 15.25
C ALA A 216 17.46 53.72 14.13
N SER A 217 18.21 54.55 13.41
CA SER A 217 19.11 54.11 12.35
C SER A 217 20.21 53.27 13.00
N SER A 218 19.96 51.98 13.17
CA SER A 218 21.00 50.98 13.35
C SER A 218 22.02 51.22 12.25
N ARG A 219 23.20 51.71 12.61
CA ARG A 219 24.31 51.98 11.68
C ARG A 219 24.95 50.68 11.16
N THR A 220 24.24 49.56 11.29
CA THR A 220 24.75 48.26 10.88
C THR A 220 24.72 48.18 9.38
N ARG A 221 25.88 47.92 8.78
CA ARG A 221 25.97 47.72 7.33
C ARG A 221 25.15 46.49 6.94
N ILE A 222 24.47 46.56 5.79
CA ILE A 222 23.55 45.51 5.33
C ILE A 222 24.24 44.15 5.23
N GLU A 223 25.52 44.11 4.85
CA GLU A 223 26.29 42.87 4.73
C GLU A 223 26.50 42.19 6.08
N ARG A 224 26.71 42.97 7.15
CA ARG A 224 26.85 42.44 8.51
C ARG A 224 25.52 41.92 9.02
N LEU A 225 24.45 42.71 8.82
CA LEU A 225 23.10 42.32 9.20
C LEU A 225 22.71 41.01 8.50
N TYR A 226 22.86 40.98 7.18
CA TYR A 226 22.54 39.81 6.37
C TYR A 226 23.37 38.59 6.76
N GLY A 227 24.68 38.78 7.01
CA GLY A 227 25.56 37.71 7.47
C GLY A 227 25.09 37.09 8.80
N ILE A 228 24.61 37.91 9.75
CA ILE A 228 24.05 37.42 11.01
C ILE A 228 22.74 36.65 10.76
N MET A 229 21.84 37.20 9.93
CA MET A 229 20.56 36.56 9.59
C MET A 229 20.75 35.17 8.98
N VAL A 230 21.64 35.04 7.99
CA VAL A 230 21.91 33.75 7.33
C VAL A 230 22.65 32.80 8.25
N ALA A 231 23.71 33.25 8.95
CA ALA A 231 24.57 32.37 9.73
C ALA A 231 23.91 31.84 11.00
N LYS A 232 23.14 32.66 11.72
CA LYS A 232 22.50 32.27 12.98
C LYS A 232 21.11 31.69 12.79
N PHE A 233 20.32 32.26 11.89
CA PHE A 233 18.89 31.97 11.79
C PHE A 233 18.50 31.26 10.49
N ARG A 234 19.45 31.08 9.56
CA ARG A 234 19.20 30.57 8.21
C ARG A 234 18.09 31.36 7.49
N ALA A 235 18.04 32.67 7.75
CA ALA A 235 17.06 33.56 7.14
C ALA A 235 17.66 34.22 5.89
N ASP A 236 17.36 33.66 4.72
CA ASP A 236 17.77 34.14 3.40
C ASP A 236 16.66 34.92 2.70
N SER A 237 16.80 36.26 2.64
CA SER A 237 15.77 37.15 2.06
C SER A 237 16.17 37.85 0.76
N LEU A 238 17.47 38.07 0.53
CA LEU A 238 17.98 38.76 -0.67
C LEU A 238 18.55 37.76 -1.69
N PHE A 239 19.35 36.82 -1.20
CA PHE A 239 19.93 35.71 -1.96
C PHE A 239 20.30 34.57 -1.02
N LYS A 240 20.05 33.34 -1.43
CA LYS A 240 20.41 32.17 -0.66
C LYS A 240 21.90 31.93 -0.75
N ALA A 241 22.60 31.98 0.38
CA ALA A 241 24.03 31.66 0.47
C ALA A 241 24.21 30.37 1.28
N THR A 242 24.72 29.31 0.64
CA THR A 242 24.90 27.99 1.27
C THR A 242 26.19 27.34 0.85
N VAL A 243 26.73 26.47 1.71
CA VAL A 243 27.85 25.59 1.35
C VAL A 243 27.27 24.26 0.89
N GLN A 244 27.55 23.88 -0.35
CA GLN A 244 27.05 22.64 -0.96
C GLN A 244 28.20 21.90 -1.66
N PRO A 245 28.07 20.59 -1.92
CA PRO A 245 28.99 19.87 -2.80
C PRO A 245 29.08 20.54 -4.18
N ASP A 246 30.26 20.53 -4.79
CA ASP A 246 30.43 21.05 -6.15
C ASP A 246 29.89 20.04 -7.18
N ASP A 247 28.94 20.48 -8.01
CA ASP A 247 28.35 19.67 -9.08
C ASP A 247 29.39 19.11 -10.06
N LYS A 248 30.53 19.78 -10.20
CA LYS A 248 31.65 19.33 -11.04
C LYS A 248 32.66 18.44 -10.29
N ASN A 249 32.65 18.47 -8.96
CA ASN A 249 33.52 17.65 -8.12
C ASN A 249 32.90 17.42 -6.73
N SER A 250 32.20 16.29 -6.57
CA SER A 250 31.48 15.95 -5.35
C SER A 250 32.37 15.71 -4.11
N GLU A 251 33.69 15.66 -4.25
CA GLU A 251 34.63 15.59 -3.11
C GLU A 251 34.90 16.97 -2.47
N LYS A 252 34.52 18.05 -3.15
CA LYS A 252 34.73 19.43 -2.69
C LYS A 252 33.41 20.11 -2.37
N HIS A 253 33.47 21.07 -1.47
CA HIS A 253 32.37 21.97 -1.18
C HIS A 253 32.67 23.36 -1.74
N VAL A 254 31.64 24.04 -2.21
CA VAL A 254 31.71 25.40 -2.75
C VAL A 254 30.63 26.27 -2.11
N LEU A 255 30.90 27.58 -2.08
CA LEU A 255 29.88 28.56 -1.72
C LEU A 255 28.96 28.76 -2.93
N LEU A 256 27.69 28.39 -2.78
CA LEU A 256 26.64 28.63 -3.76
C LEU A 256 25.84 29.87 -3.34
N ILE A 257 25.64 30.78 -4.31
CA ILE A 257 24.75 31.93 -4.20
C ILE A 257 23.62 31.74 -5.22
N ASP A 258 22.39 31.75 -4.74
CA ASP A 258 21.19 31.52 -5.57
C ASP A 258 20.06 32.49 -5.19
N GLN A 259 18.98 32.49 -5.96
CA GLN A 259 17.76 33.23 -5.62
C GLN A 259 17.20 32.76 -4.26
N PRO A 260 16.66 33.69 -3.45
CA PRO A 260 16.08 33.33 -2.15
C PRO A 260 14.70 32.67 -2.33
N ALA A 261 14.21 32.05 -1.26
CA ALA A 261 12.80 31.71 -1.18
C ALA A 261 11.95 32.99 -1.14
N LEU A 262 10.80 32.96 -1.81
CA LEU A 262 9.79 34.02 -1.70
C LEU A 262 8.77 33.62 -0.62
N ASN A 263 8.17 34.61 0.04
CA ASN A 263 7.21 34.37 1.12
C ASN A 263 5.89 33.75 0.63
N LEU A 264 5.50 34.00 -0.62
CA LEU A 264 4.37 33.31 -1.26
C LEU A 264 4.88 32.09 -2.03
N PHE A 265 4.03 31.06 -2.11
CA PHE A 265 4.35 29.72 -2.64
C PHE A 265 5.10 29.69 -3.97
N ALA A 266 4.87 30.67 -4.85
CA ALA A 266 5.58 30.81 -6.10
C ALA A 266 5.63 32.26 -6.56
N ARG A 267 6.57 32.56 -7.47
CA ARG A 267 6.68 33.84 -8.17
C ARG A 267 5.36 34.27 -8.81
N ASP A 268 4.58 33.31 -9.29
CA ASP A 268 3.32 33.55 -10.01
C ASP A 268 2.29 34.31 -9.17
N PHE A 269 2.30 34.13 -7.84
CA PHE A 269 1.44 34.87 -6.91
C PHE A 269 1.71 36.39 -6.91
N TYR A 270 2.90 36.82 -7.31
CA TYR A 270 3.30 38.23 -7.34
C TYR A 270 3.06 38.90 -8.70
N ILE A 271 2.92 38.12 -9.77
CA ILE A 271 2.88 38.64 -11.14
C ILE A 271 1.55 38.39 -11.86
N ILE A 272 0.78 37.38 -11.45
CA ILE A 272 -0.50 37.05 -12.10
C ILE A 272 -1.63 37.78 -11.36
N GLY A 273 -2.16 38.85 -11.97
CA GLY A 273 -3.21 39.69 -11.37
C GLY A 273 -4.62 39.06 -11.29
N LYS A 274 -4.79 37.77 -11.59
CA LYS A 274 -6.11 37.12 -11.70
C LYS A 274 -6.08 35.66 -11.23
N TYR A 275 -6.40 35.43 -9.96
CA TYR A 275 -6.87 34.12 -9.49
C TYR A 275 -8.34 33.94 -9.91
N HIS A 276 -8.58 33.56 -11.16
CA HIS A 276 -9.90 33.11 -11.57
C HIS A 276 -10.16 31.70 -11.02
N SER A 277 -10.78 31.66 -9.84
CA SER A 277 -11.77 30.65 -9.42
C SER A 277 -11.49 29.19 -9.83
N CYS A 278 -10.52 28.54 -9.20
CA CYS A 278 -10.56 27.08 -9.05
C CYS A 278 -11.51 26.70 -7.92
N ARG A 279 -12.81 26.98 -8.11
CA ARG A 279 -13.91 26.45 -7.30
C ARG A 279 -14.81 25.64 -8.24
N ARG A 280 -14.24 24.59 -8.84
CA ARG A 280 -15.01 23.58 -9.56
C ARG A 280 -14.80 22.23 -8.88
N PRO A 281 -15.86 21.44 -8.69
CA PRO A 281 -15.77 20.14 -8.04
C PRO A 281 -14.81 19.24 -8.83
N ALA A 282 -14.06 18.42 -8.08
CA ALA A 282 -12.94 17.57 -8.49
C ALA A 282 -13.30 16.44 -9.47
N SER A 283 -14.13 16.68 -10.48
CA SER A 283 -14.54 15.67 -11.46
C SER A 283 -13.95 15.90 -12.85
N ARG A 284 -13.12 16.93 -13.05
CA ARG A 284 -12.35 17.13 -14.29
C ARG A 284 -11.00 17.72 -13.94
N TYR A 285 -9.98 16.93 -14.20
CA TYR A 285 -8.56 17.25 -14.12
C TYR A 285 -8.23 18.69 -14.58
N CYS A 286 -7.39 19.37 -13.79
CA CYS A 286 -6.49 20.40 -14.31
C CYS A 286 -5.38 19.72 -15.11
#